data_AF-A0A2K4IQL5-F1
#
_entry.id   AF-A0A2K4IQL5-F1
#
_cell.length_a   1.000
_cell.length_b   1.000
_cell.length_c   1.000
_cell.angle_alpha   90.00
_cell.angle_beta   90.00
_cell.angle_gamma   90.00
#
_symmetry.space_group_name_H-M   'P 1'
#
loop_
_entity.id
_entity.type
_entity.pdbx_description
1 polymer ?
#
loop_
_entity_poly.entity_id
_entity_poly.type
_entity_poly.pdbx_seq_one_letter_code
_entity_poly.pdbx_strand_id
1 'polypeptide(L)'
;MATYITVADVDAELGPSWAPDEKKARAVLQANAYMTSLNLVGVDMDAIPEGVKQAGAELAVVASEGKLYQQQTEGSLEAKTVKAGSVTTSKTFASIDTSKSTALPDGVQFALGLLAPWRASSFSFKVYR
;
A
#
# COMPACT_ATOMS: atom_id res chain seq x y z
N MET A 1 -16.91 2.31 4.67
CA MET A 1 -15.80 2.03 3.75
C MET A 1 -16.37 2.14 2.35
N ALA A 2 -15.72 2.87 1.44
CA ALA A 2 -16.18 2.97 0.07
C ALA A 2 -15.75 1.73 -0.72
N THR A 3 -16.61 1.25 -1.61
CA THR A 3 -16.32 0.13 -2.49
C THR A 3 -15.89 0.69 -3.83
N TYR A 4 -14.58 0.74 -4.07
CA TYR A 4 -14.03 1.30 -5.31
C TYR A 4 -13.90 0.26 -6.42
N ILE A 5 -13.60 -0.99 -6.03
CA ILE A 5 -13.46 -2.13 -6.93
C ILE A 5 -14.11 -3.38 -6.35
N THR A 6 -14.59 -4.26 -7.23
CA THR A 6 -15.03 -5.62 -6.90
C THR A 6 -14.10 -6.66 -7.51
N VAL A 7 -14.20 -7.92 -7.08
CA VAL A 7 -13.43 -9.03 -7.68
C VAL A 7 -13.73 -9.17 -9.17
N ALA A 8 -14.99 -8.97 -9.57
CA ALA A 8 -15.39 -9.03 -10.97
C ALA A 8 -14.75 -7.92 -11.81
N ASP A 9 -14.61 -6.71 -11.26
CA ASP A 9 -13.93 -5.61 -11.94
C ASP A 9 -12.44 -5.93 -12.14
N VAL A 10 -11.78 -6.45 -11.11
CA VAL A 10 -10.36 -6.83 -11.21
C VAL A 10 -10.15 -8.00 -12.18
N ASP A 11 -11.05 -8.99 -12.16
CA ASP A 11 -11.03 -10.10 -13.12
C ASP A 11 -11.29 -9.61 -14.56
N ALA A 12 -12.08 -8.56 -14.77
CA ALA A 12 -12.31 -7.97 -16.08
C ALA A 12 -11.11 -7.15 -16.59
N GLU A 13 -10.40 -6.44 -15.70
CA GLU A 13 -9.26 -5.59 -16.04
C GLU A 13 -7.96 -6.40 -16.22
N LEU A 14 -7.67 -7.33 -15.31
CA LEU A 14 -6.39 -8.08 -15.26
C LEU A 14 -6.52 -9.56 -15.65
N GLY A 15 -7.73 -10.06 -15.84
CA GLY A 15 -8.01 -11.48 -16.07
C GLY A 15 -8.01 -12.30 -14.77
N PRO A 16 -8.70 -13.46 -14.72
CA PRO A 16 -8.97 -14.18 -13.48
C PRO A 16 -7.74 -14.79 -12.78
N SER A 17 -6.56 -14.75 -13.41
CA SER A 17 -5.31 -15.34 -12.91
C SER A 17 -4.50 -14.43 -11.98
N TRP A 18 -4.98 -13.21 -11.69
CA TRP A 18 -4.25 -12.23 -10.88
C TRP A 18 -3.98 -12.68 -9.43
N ALA A 19 -4.84 -13.55 -8.87
CA ALA A 19 -4.65 -14.13 -7.55
C ALA A 19 -5.40 -15.46 -7.39
N PRO A 20 -5.01 -16.32 -6.43
CA PRO A 20 -5.81 -17.48 -6.04
C PRO A 20 -7.18 -17.06 -5.51
N ASP A 21 -8.25 -17.77 -5.90
CA ASP A 21 -9.65 -17.42 -5.56
C ASP A 21 -9.89 -17.21 -4.05
N GLU A 22 -9.25 -18.03 -3.21
CA GLU A 22 -9.34 -17.93 -1.75
C GLU A 22 -8.82 -16.59 -1.19
N LYS A 23 -7.90 -15.93 -1.92
CA LYS A 23 -7.28 -14.66 -1.53
C LYS A 23 -7.94 -13.45 -2.18
N LYS A 24 -8.68 -13.63 -3.28
CA LYS A 24 -9.26 -12.52 -4.06
C LYS A 24 -10.15 -11.61 -3.21
N ALA A 25 -11.10 -12.20 -2.47
CA ALA A 25 -12.02 -11.44 -1.63
C ALA A 25 -11.28 -10.61 -0.56
N ARG A 26 -10.28 -11.20 0.09
CA ARG A 26 -9.46 -10.51 1.10
C ARG A 26 -8.59 -9.42 0.48
N ALA A 27 -7.99 -9.68 -0.68
CA ALA A 27 -7.13 -8.74 -1.39
C ALA A 27 -7.91 -7.50 -1.86
N VAL A 28 -9.11 -7.69 -2.43
CA VAL A 28 -10.00 -6.58 -2.83
C VAL A 28 -10.45 -5.77 -1.61
N LEU A 29 -10.80 -6.44 -0.51
CA LEU A 29 -11.15 -5.75 0.74
C LEU A 29 -9.98 -4.88 1.24
N GLN A 30 -8.77 -5.41 1.19
CA GLN A 30 -7.54 -4.73 1.59
C GLN A 30 -7.23 -3.51 0.70
N ALA A 31 -7.42 -3.63 -0.61
CA ALA A 31 -7.26 -2.54 -1.56
C ALA A 31 -8.30 -1.43 -1.34
N ASN A 32 -9.57 -1.78 -1.16
CA ASN A 32 -10.64 -0.82 -0.87
C ASN A 32 -10.42 -0.08 0.47
N ALA A 33 -9.95 -0.80 1.50
CA ALA A 33 -9.57 -0.20 2.77
C ALA A 33 -8.41 0.79 2.60
N TYR A 34 -7.40 0.42 1.80
CA TYR A 34 -6.25 1.27 1.52
C TYR A 34 -6.67 2.56 0.78
N MET A 35 -7.47 2.44 -0.27
CA MET A 35 -7.99 3.60 -1.02
C MET A 35 -8.89 4.50 -0.16
N THR A 36 -9.72 3.91 0.70
CA THR A 36 -10.50 4.68 1.68
C THR A 36 -9.59 5.48 2.61
N SER A 37 -8.44 4.91 3.04
CA SER A 37 -7.48 5.60 3.90
C SER A 37 -6.77 6.79 3.24
N LEU A 38 -6.71 6.81 1.90
CA LEU A 38 -6.10 7.89 1.13
C LEU A 38 -6.97 9.15 1.04
N ASN A 39 -8.21 9.12 1.57
CA ASN A 39 -9.17 10.22 1.55
C ASN A 39 -9.32 10.82 0.14
N LEU A 40 -9.64 9.96 -0.83
CA LEU A 40 -9.84 10.39 -2.21
C LEU A 40 -11.02 11.37 -2.31
N VAL A 41 -10.83 12.46 -3.05
CA VAL A 41 -11.80 13.53 -3.28
C VAL A 41 -12.21 13.58 -4.75
N GLY A 42 -13.47 13.91 -5.01
CA GLY A 42 -13.99 14.05 -6.38
C GLY A 42 -14.12 12.74 -7.16
N VAL A 43 -14.03 11.59 -6.48
CA VAL A 43 -14.39 10.31 -7.09
C VAL A 43 -15.90 10.15 -7.01
N ASP A 44 -16.54 10.08 -8.17
CA ASP A 44 -17.94 9.68 -8.27
C ASP A 44 -18.05 8.17 -7.98
N MET A 45 -18.87 7.81 -6.98
CA MET A 45 -19.07 6.41 -6.60
C MET A 45 -20.03 5.68 -7.55
N ASP A 46 -20.87 6.42 -8.28
CA ASP A 46 -21.78 5.84 -9.28
C ASP A 46 -21.07 5.59 -10.62
N ALA A 47 -20.00 6.34 -10.89
CA ALA A 47 -19.21 6.26 -12.11
C ALA A 47 -17.70 6.36 -11.80
N ILE A 48 -17.15 5.30 -11.21
CA ILE A 48 -15.73 5.27 -10.82
C ILE A 48 -14.83 5.37 -12.06
N PRO A 49 -13.92 6.36 -12.12
CA PRO A 49 -13.00 6.51 -13.24
C PRO A 49 -12.12 5.26 -13.43
N GLU A 50 -11.79 4.96 -14.69
CA GLU A 50 -10.95 3.82 -15.05
C GLU A 50 -9.60 3.83 -14.32
N GLY A 51 -8.95 4.99 -14.21
CA GLY A 51 -7.68 5.11 -13.47
C GLY A 51 -7.78 4.77 -11.98
N VAL A 52 -8.93 4.99 -11.35
CA VAL A 52 -9.17 4.60 -9.94
C VAL A 52 -9.40 3.09 -9.86
N LYS A 53 -10.12 2.50 -10.81
CA LYS A 53 -10.31 1.05 -10.89
C LYS A 53 -9.00 0.31 -11.14
N GLN A 54 -8.19 0.79 -12.08
CA GLN A 54 -6.86 0.25 -12.36
C GLN A 54 -5.94 0.35 -11.14
N ALA A 55 -5.91 1.49 -10.46
CA ALA A 55 -5.16 1.64 -9.21
C ALA A 55 -5.63 0.64 -8.13
N GLY A 56 -6.94 0.44 -8.00
CA GLY A 56 -7.50 -0.56 -7.09
C GLY A 56 -7.09 -1.99 -7.45
N ALA A 57 -7.08 -2.33 -8.73
CA ALA A 57 -6.67 -3.65 -9.23
C ALA A 57 -5.20 -3.95 -8.91
N GLU A 58 -4.31 -2.99 -9.15
CA GLU A 58 -2.88 -3.09 -8.82
C GLU A 58 -2.65 -3.25 -7.31
N LEU A 59 -3.38 -2.49 -6.49
CA LEU A 59 -3.35 -2.64 -5.04
C LEU A 59 -3.85 -4.02 -4.60
N ALA A 60 -4.86 -4.57 -5.27
CA ALA A 60 -5.38 -5.91 -4.99
C ALA A 60 -4.35 -7.00 -5.32
N VAL A 61 -3.62 -6.89 -6.43
CA VAL A 61 -2.51 -7.80 -6.77
C VAL A 61 -1.46 -7.78 -5.66
N VAL A 62 -0.97 -6.60 -5.27
CA VAL A 62 0.03 -6.46 -4.19
C VAL A 62 -0.51 -6.95 -2.84
N ALA A 63 -1.80 -6.78 -2.57
CA ALA A 63 -2.46 -7.31 -1.38
C ALA A 63 -2.52 -8.84 -1.39
N SER A 64 -2.76 -9.46 -2.54
CA SER A 64 -2.80 -10.92 -2.72
C SER A 64 -1.44 -11.57 -2.43
N GLU A 65 -0.36 -10.84 -2.73
CA GLU A 65 1.01 -11.21 -2.42
C GLU A 65 1.37 -10.96 -0.95
N GLY A 66 0.50 -10.31 -0.19
CA GLY A 66 0.72 -9.96 1.21
C GLY A 66 1.68 -8.79 1.43
N LYS A 67 2.04 -8.05 0.38
CA LYS A 67 3.02 -6.96 0.43
C LYS A 67 2.41 -5.58 0.69
N LEU A 68 1.09 -5.41 0.51
CA LEU A 68 0.42 -4.11 0.58
C LEU A 68 0.57 -3.42 1.95
N TYR A 69 0.46 -4.19 3.03
CA TYR A 69 0.60 -3.69 4.41
C TYR A 69 1.87 -4.19 5.08
N GLN A 70 2.82 -4.71 4.30
CA GLN A 70 4.07 -5.19 4.88
C GLN A 70 4.83 -3.98 5.43
N GLN A 71 4.98 -3.96 6.76
CA GLN A 71 5.77 -2.94 7.43
C GLN A 71 7.19 -3.06 6.90
N GLN A 72 7.70 -1.98 6.31
CA GLN A 72 9.10 -1.88 5.91
C GLN A 72 9.90 -1.90 7.20
N THR A 73 10.40 -3.07 7.59
CA THR A 73 11.25 -3.21 8.77
C THR A 73 12.59 -2.56 8.42
N GLU A 74 12.74 -1.29 8.74
CA GLU A 74 14.05 -0.66 8.79
C GLU A 74 14.94 -1.47 9.76
N GLY A 75 16.01 -2.06 9.22
CA GLY A 75 17.09 -2.66 10.01
C GLY A 75 16.73 -4.00 10.68
N SER A 76 17.01 -5.11 9.99
CA SER A 76 17.24 -6.39 10.67
C SER A 76 18.41 -6.20 11.65
N LEU A 77 18.11 -6.18 12.95
CA LEU A 77 19.11 -6.17 14.02
C LEU A 77 19.72 -7.57 14.13
N GLU A 78 20.68 -7.88 13.25
CA GLU A 78 21.50 -9.09 13.33
C GLU A 78 22.51 -8.94 14.49
N ALA A 79 22.08 -9.28 15.70
CA ALA A 79 22.91 -9.25 16.90
C ALA A 79 23.82 -10.49 16.97
N LYS A 80 25.12 -10.34 16.69
CA LYS A 80 26.12 -11.36 17.02
C LYS A 80 26.57 -11.16 18.48
N THR A 81 26.10 -12.03 19.38
CA THR A 81 26.52 -12.02 20.79
C THR A 81 27.92 -12.62 20.93
N VAL A 82 28.86 -11.88 21.50
CA VAL A 82 30.17 -12.42 21.91
C VAL A 82 30.24 -12.39 23.43
N LYS A 83 30.33 -13.57 24.07
CA LYS A 83 30.55 -13.69 25.51
C LYS A 83 32.04 -13.43 25.81
N ALA A 84 32.35 -12.30 26.41
CA ALA A 84 33.57 -12.10 27.19
C ALA A 84 33.27 -11.13 28.33
N GLY A 85 33.74 -11.46 29.54
CA GLY A 85 33.40 -10.78 30.77
C GLY A 85 33.82 -9.31 30.85
N SER A 86 33.21 -8.63 31.83
CA SER A 86 33.32 -7.22 32.20
C SER A 86 32.55 -6.24 31.31
N VAL A 87 31.34 -5.92 31.79
CA VAL A 87 30.53 -4.70 31.60
C VAL A 87 30.70 -3.96 30.28
N THR A 88 29.69 -4.02 29.41
CA THR A 88 29.59 -3.18 28.21
C THR A 88 28.19 -2.57 28.12
N THR A 89 28.08 -1.25 28.29
CA THR A 89 26.84 -0.52 27.96
C THR A 89 26.83 -0.22 26.47
N SER A 90 25.91 -0.86 25.74
CA SER A 90 25.71 -0.70 24.30
C SER A 90 24.54 0.24 24.02
N LYS A 91 24.80 1.33 23.29
CA LYS A 91 23.80 2.06 22.52
C LYS A 91 24.44 2.37 21.18
N THR A 92 24.09 1.60 20.16
CA THR A 92 24.50 1.90 18.78
C THR A 92 23.24 2.03 17.95
N PHE A 93 23.05 3.19 17.34
CA PHE A 93 22.06 3.42 16.29
C PHE A 93 22.56 2.72 15.03
N ALA A 94 21.72 1.90 14.40
CA ALA A 94 22.04 1.32 13.10
C ALA A 94 22.34 2.45 12.11
N SER A 95 23.45 2.35 11.39
CA SER A 95 23.71 3.18 10.22
C SER A 95 22.51 3.03 9.28
N ILE A 96 21.80 4.12 9.02
CA ILE A 96 20.75 4.14 7.99
C ILE A 96 21.45 3.80 6.68
N ASP A 97 21.31 2.57 6.23
CA ASP A 97 21.75 2.13 4.92
C ASP A 97 20.79 2.76 3.90
N THR A 98 21.10 3.98 3.48
CA THR A 98 20.35 4.77 2.49
C THR A 98 20.23 4.07 1.14
N SER A 99 20.94 2.95 0.94
CA SER A 99 20.89 2.08 -0.24
C SER A 99 19.73 1.07 -0.18
N LYS A 100 19.23 0.73 1.01
CA LYS A 100 18.01 -0.07 1.15
C LYS A 100 16.83 0.85 1.04
N SER A 101 16.47 1.16 -0.21
CA SER A 101 15.29 1.94 -0.51
C SER A 101 14.09 1.33 0.23
N THR A 102 13.54 2.08 1.18
CA THR A 102 12.24 1.84 1.80
C THR A 102 11.08 2.03 0.81
N ALA A 103 11.36 1.79 -0.48
CA ALA A 103 10.46 1.97 -1.59
C ALA A 103 9.27 1.04 -1.42
N LEU A 104 8.08 1.63 -1.50
CA LEU A 104 6.84 0.88 -1.61
C LEU A 104 6.94 -0.12 -2.77
N PRO A 105 6.23 -1.26 -2.72
CA PRO A 105 6.16 -2.17 -3.85
C PRO A 105 5.78 -1.42 -5.14
N ASP A 106 6.33 -1.82 -6.28
CA ASP A 106 6.15 -1.14 -7.57
C ASP A 106 4.67 -0.90 -7.92
N GLY A 107 3.82 -1.92 -7.77
CA GLY A 107 2.37 -1.80 -7.97
C GLY A 107 1.68 -0.80 -7.05
N VAL A 108 2.20 -0.58 -5.82
CA VAL A 108 1.69 0.47 -4.92
C VAL A 108 2.13 1.85 -5.41
N GLN A 109 3.37 2.00 -5.87
CA GLN A 109 3.85 3.27 -6.43
C GLN A 109 3.07 3.67 -7.68
N PHE A 110 2.86 2.72 -8.59
CA PHE A 110 2.07 2.91 -9.80
C PHE A 110 0.63 3.29 -9.47
N ALA A 111 -0.03 2.55 -8.56
CA ALA A 111 -1.38 2.88 -8.11
C ALA A 111 -1.48 4.27 -7.47
N LEU A 112 -0.48 4.68 -6.66
CA LEU A 112 -0.45 6.02 -6.07
C LEU A 112 -0.24 7.12 -7.12
N GLY A 113 0.53 6.84 -8.17
CA GLY A 113 0.69 7.73 -9.32
C GLY A 113 -0.63 7.95 -10.05
N LEU A 114 -1.38 6.86 -10.30
CA LEU A 114 -2.71 6.91 -10.88
C LEU A 114 -3.69 7.68 -10.00
N LEU A 115 -3.67 7.45 -8.68
CA LEU A 115 -4.59 8.12 -7.75
C LEU A 115 -4.27 9.59 -7.48
N ALA A 116 -3.11 10.10 -7.93
CA ALA A 116 -2.65 11.46 -7.65
C ALA A 116 -3.69 12.58 -7.91
N PRO A 117 -4.47 12.58 -9.01
CA PRO A 117 -5.48 13.61 -9.28
C PRO A 117 -6.63 13.64 -8.26
N TRP A 118 -6.89 12.50 -7.61
CA TRP A 118 -8.00 12.33 -6.66
C TRP A 118 -7.55 12.44 -5.21
N ARG A 119 -6.25 12.62 -4.93
CA ARG A 119 -5.80 12.80 -3.55
C ARG A 119 -6.17 14.19 -3.05
N ALA A 120 -6.71 14.27 -1.84
CA ALA A 120 -6.93 15.55 -1.19
C ALA A 120 -5.60 16.31 -1.13
N SER A 121 -5.56 17.51 -1.73
CA SER A 121 -4.39 18.37 -1.62
C SER A 121 -4.22 18.79 -0.16
N SER A 122 -3.01 18.65 0.38
CA SER A 122 -2.67 19.11 1.73
C SER A 122 -2.94 20.61 1.95
N PHE A 123 -3.07 21.38 0.86
CA PHE A 123 -3.34 22.81 0.89
C PHE A 123 -4.81 23.17 0.63
N SER A 124 -5.68 22.18 0.40
CA SER A 124 -7.11 22.42 0.20
C SER A 124 -7.84 22.58 1.53
N PHE A 125 -8.64 23.63 1.68
CA PHE A 125 -9.49 23.86 2.84
C PHE A 125 -10.94 24.07 2.40
N LYS A 126 -11.89 23.52 3.16
CA LYS A 126 -13.33 23.65 2.87
C LYS A 126 -13.79 25.03 3.30
N VAL A 127 -14.16 25.88 2.35
CA VAL A 127 -14.84 27.15 2.62
C VAL A 127 -16.33 26.85 2.77
N TYR A 128 -16.81 26.85 4.00
CA TYR A 128 -18.25 26.85 4.28
C TYR A 128 -18.74 28.29 4.22
N ARG A 129 -19.62 28.61 3.27
CA ARG A 129 -20.32 29.90 3.17
C ARG A 129 -21.68 29.78 3.85
#